data_AF-A0A2E3DQD3-F1
#
_entry.id   AF-A0A2E3DQD3-F1
#
_cell.length_a   1.000
_cell.length_b   1.000
_cell.length_c   1.000
_cell.angle_alpha   90.00
_cell.angle_beta   90.00
_cell.angle_gamma   90.00
#
_symmetry.space_group_name_H-M   'P 1'
#
loop_
_entity.id
_entity.type
_entity.pdbx_description
1 polymer ?
#
loop_
_entity_poly.entity_id
_entity_poly.type
_entity_poly.pdbx_seq_one_letter_code
_entity_poly.pdbx_strand_id
1 'polypeptide(L)'
;MKNFLLTLIVVLSVDIRDVIAEIHHFRYENIIGTSLELQIESKHITTACQIKDTAVLEISRLEKILSSYHSDSEFNRWQRGEVASTALSSELSTVLKRAEYWRKRTYGAF
;
A
#
# COMPACT_ATOMS: atom_id res chain seq x y z
N MET A 1 0.13 28.40 -61.69
CA MET A 1 -1.21 27.81 -61.93
C MET A 1 -1.27 26.46 -61.25
N LYS A 2 -2.17 26.31 -60.26
CA LYS A 2 -3.01 25.12 -60.01
C LYS A 2 -2.27 23.75 -60.03
N ASN A 3 -2.10 23.01 -58.92
CA ASN A 3 -3.17 22.49 -58.08
C ASN A 3 -2.65 21.66 -56.87
N PHE A 4 -3.29 21.89 -55.72
CA PHE A 4 -3.79 20.90 -54.73
C PHE A 4 -2.87 19.75 -54.29
N LEU A 5 -2.30 19.81 -53.07
CA LEU A 5 -2.92 19.36 -51.81
C LEU A 5 -3.32 17.87 -51.85
N LEU A 6 -2.39 17.00 -51.42
CA LEU A 6 -2.69 15.64 -50.99
C LEU A 6 -2.23 15.51 -49.55
N THR A 7 -3.19 15.73 -48.65
CA THR A 7 -3.07 15.63 -47.20
C THR A 7 -2.63 14.23 -46.82
N LEU A 8 -1.51 14.18 -46.09
CA LEU A 8 -0.95 13.02 -45.42
C LEU A 8 -2.02 12.37 -44.51
N ILE A 9 -2.51 11.18 -44.88
CA ILE A 9 -3.28 10.34 -43.96
C ILE A 9 -2.30 9.78 -42.95
N VAL A 10 -2.16 10.46 -41.81
CA VAL A 10 -1.58 9.86 -40.61
C VAL A 10 -2.59 8.85 -40.11
N VAL A 11 -2.38 7.58 -40.45
CA VAL A 11 -3.06 6.48 -39.77
C VAL A 11 -2.54 6.51 -38.33
N LEU A 12 -3.30 7.14 -37.43
CA LEU A 12 -3.19 6.91 -36.00
C LEU A 12 -3.57 5.44 -35.79
N SER A 13 -2.58 4.56 -35.90
CA SER A 13 -2.66 3.22 -35.33
C SER A 13 -2.80 3.40 -33.82
N VAL A 14 -4.04 3.64 -33.36
CA VAL A 14 -4.39 3.36 -31.98
C VAL A 14 -4.09 1.89 -31.83
N ASP A 15 -3.01 1.61 -31.11
CA ASP A 15 -2.53 0.26 -30.85
C ASP A 15 -3.58 -0.39 -29.95
N ILE A 16 -4.64 -0.94 -30.56
CA ILE A 16 -5.63 -1.79 -29.89
C ILE A 16 -4.94 -3.14 -29.65
N ARG A 17 -3.90 -3.13 -28.82
CA ARG A 17 -3.52 -4.33 -28.10
C ARG A 17 -4.57 -4.44 -27.02
N ASP A 18 -5.35 -5.50 -27.04
CA ASP A 18 -5.99 -5.96 -25.82
C ASP A 18 -4.82 -6.29 -24.88
N VAL A 19 -4.43 -5.32 -24.04
CA VAL A 19 -3.29 -5.50 -23.16
C VAL A 19 -3.75 -6.53 -22.15
N ILE A 20 -3.31 -7.76 -22.36
CA ILE A 20 -3.51 -8.85 -21.40
C ILE A 20 -2.88 -8.38 -20.10
N ALA A 21 -3.53 -8.67 -18.98
CA ALA A 21 -2.95 -8.28 -17.70
C ALA A 21 -1.61 -9.00 -17.53
N GLU A 22 -0.58 -8.23 -17.17
CA GLU A 22 0.76 -8.73 -16.90
C GLU A 22 1.06 -8.57 -15.40
N ILE A 23 1.93 -9.42 -14.87
CA ILE A 23 2.39 -9.30 -13.48
C ILE A 23 3.55 -8.30 -13.43
N HIS A 24 3.34 -7.20 -12.70
CA HIS A 24 4.34 -6.19 -12.41
C HIS A 24 4.95 -6.45 -11.04
N HIS A 25 6.28 -6.59 -10.98
CA HIS A 25 7.02 -6.88 -9.75
C HIS A 25 7.65 -5.61 -9.17
N PHE A 26 7.46 -5.38 -7.88
CA PHE A 26 8.09 -4.29 -7.14
C PHE A 26 8.76 -4.82 -5.87
N ARG A 27 9.95 -4.30 -5.57
CA ARG A 27 10.71 -4.65 -4.37
C ARG A 27 11.15 -3.40 -3.63
N TYR A 28 10.94 -3.40 -2.32
CA TYR A 28 11.32 -2.34 -1.40
C TYR A 28 12.14 -2.93 -0.26
N GLU A 29 13.13 -2.17 0.17
CA GLU A 29 13.96 -2.50 1.33
C GLU A 29 13.61 -1.57 2.50
N ASN A 30 13.92 -2.01 3.72
CA ASN A 30 13.72 -1.25 4.96
C ASN A 30 12.26 -0.86 5.27
N ILE A 31 11.29 -1.67 4.83
CA ILE A 31 9.89 -1.54 5.20
C ILE A 31 9.65 -2.34 6.49
N ILE A 32 9.34 -1.64 7.59
CA ILE A 32 9.12 -2.25 8.93
C ILE A 32 10.29 -3.18 9.33
N GLY A 33 11.52 -2.74 9.06
CA GLY A 33 12.73 -3.52 9.38
C GLY A 33 12.96 -4.76 8.51
N THR A 34 12.25 -4.90 7.37
CA THR A 34 12.41 -6.00 6.43
C THR A 34 12.26 -5.52 4.97
N SER A 35 12.26 -6.45 4.01
CA SER A 35 11.93 -6.19 2.60
C SER A 35 10.45 -6.44 2.32
N LEU A 36 9.86 -5.66 1.41
CA LEU A 36 8.51 -5.88 0.87
C LEU A 36 8.61 -6.20 -0.62
N GLU A 37 7.99 -7.30 -1.05
CA GLU A 37 7.78 -7.62 -2.45
C GLU A 37 6.28 -7.53 -2.77
N LEU A 38 5.94 -6.86 -3.88
CA LEU A 38 4.59 -6.75 -4.39
C LEU A 38 4.56 -7.26 -5.83
N GLN A 39 3.63 -8.17 -6.11
CA GLN A 39 3.33 -8.65 -7.46
C GLN A 39 1.91 -8.21 -7.79
N ILE A 40 1.76 -7.39 -8.83
CA ILE A 40 0.49 -6.76 -9.17
C ILE A 40 0.15 -7.12 -10.61
N GLU A 41 -0.92 -7.88 -10.79
CA GLU A 41 -1.48 -8.18 -12.11
C GLU A 41 -2.30 -6.98 -12.60
N SER A 42 -1.89 -6.39 -13.73
CA SER A 42 -2.62 -5.27 -14.34
C SER A 42 -2.36 -5.14 -15.83
N LYS A 43 -3.37 -4.64 -16.56
CA LYS A 43 -3.24 -4.26 -17.97
C LYS A 43 -2.28 -3.08 -18.17
N HIS A 44 -2.07 -2.25 -17.15
CA HIS A 44 -1.26 -1.04 -17.29
C HIS A 44 -0.28 -0.90 -16.12
N ILE A 45 1.00 -0.69 -16.44
CA ILE A 45 2.03 -0.41 -15.43
C ILE A 45 1.68 0.82 -14.58
N THR A 46 1.00 1.82 -15.14
CA THR A 46 0.56 3.01 -14.39
C THR A 46 -0.40 2.66 -13.26
N THR A 47 -1.36 1.77 -13.53
CA THR A 47 -2.28 1.24 -12.51
C THR A 47 -1.53 0.41 -11.47
N ALA A 48 -0.59 -0.44 -11.90
CA ALA A 48 0.23 -1.21 -10.97
C ALA A 48 1.09 -0.31 -10.04
N CYS A 49 1.67 0.77 -10.59
CA CYS A 49 2.38 1.77 -9.81
C CYS A 49 1.47 2.47 -8.79
N GLN A 50 0.26 2.88 -9.18
CA GLN A 50 -0.71 3.51 -8.27
C GLN A 50 -1.11 2.59 -7.11
N ILE A 51 -1.36 1.31 -7.39
CA ILE A 51 -1.68 0.30 -6.36
C ILE A 51 -0.50 0.15 -5.39
N LYS A 52 0.70 -0.01 -5.93
CA LYS A 52 1.94 -0.11 -5.16
C LYS A 52 2.16 1.13 -4.28
N ASP A 53 2.05 2.33 -4.83
CA ASP A 53 2.17 3.58 -4.07
C ASP A 53 1.14 3.66 -2.94
N THR A 54 -0.10 3.29 -3.23
CA THR A 54 -1.17 3.25 -2.23
C THR A 54 -0.84 2.28 -1.09
N ALA A 55 -0.35 1.08 -1.40
CA ALA A 55 0.02 0.09 -0.40
C ALA A 55 1.18 0.58 0.50
N VAL A 56 2.22 1.18 -0.09
CA VAL A 56 3.37 1.71 0.65
C VAL A 56 2.97 2.91 1.52
N LEU A 57 2.10 3.79 1.02
CA LEU A 57 1.54 4.90 1.80
C LEU A 57 0.73 4.38 2.99
N GLU A 58 -0.07 3.34 2.80
CA GLU A 58 -0.86 2.76 3.89
C GLU A 58 0.02 2.10 4.94
N ILE A 59 1.07 1.40 4.53
CA ILE A 59 2.09 0.87 5.46
C ILE A 59 2.72 2.00 6.28
N SER A 60 3.11 3.09 5.62
CA SER A 60 3.71 4.26 6.28
C SER A 60 2.73 4.94 7.25
N ARG A 61 1.43 4.95 6.93
CA ARG A 61 0.38 5.46 7.83
C ARG A 61 0.22 4.55 9.05
N LEU A 62 0.13 3.24 8.84
CA LEU A 62 -0.01 2.26 9.90
C LEU A 62 1.23 2.20 10.81
N GLU A 63 2.42 2.47 10.28
CA GLU A 63 3.65 2.55 11.07
C GLU A 63 3.58 3.66 12.14
N LYS A 64 2.97 4.81 11.82
CA LYS A 64 2.71 5.89 12.79
C LYS A 64 1.70 5.50 13.88
N ILE A 65 0.95 4.43 13.68
CA ILE A 65 -0.07 3.95 14.62
C ILE A 65 0.48 2.79 15.46
N LEU A 66 1.03 1.78 14.79
CA LEU A 66 1.27 0.46 15.34
C LEU A 66 2.74 0.18 15.70
N SER A 67 3.69 1.04 15.28
CA SER A 67 5.11 0.77 15.51
C SER A 67 5.46 0.79 17.00
N SER A 68 6.14 -0.23 17.49
CA SER A 68 6.79 -0.22 18.80
C SER A 68 8.15 0.49 18.80
N TYR A 69 8.73 0.77 17.63
CA TYR A 69 10.05 1.40 17.50
C TYR A 69 9.98 2.93 17.44
N HIS A 70 8.94 3.49 16.84
CA HIS A 70 8.78 4.95 16.73
C HIS A 70 8.20 5.52 18.01
N SER A 71 8.94 6.38 18.71
CA SER A 71 8.52 6.97 19.99
C SER A 71 7.17 7.68 19.92
N ASP A 72 6.87 8.26 18.77
CA ASP A 72 5.70 9.10 18.55
C ASP A 72 4.51 8.31 17.98
N SER A 73 4.66 6.99 17.82
CA SER A 73 3.55 6.16 17.38
C SER A 73 2.41 6.21 18.39
N GLU A 74 1.18 6.07 17.90
CA GLU A 74 0.01 6.02 18.79
C GLU A 74 0.16 4.90 19.85
N PHE A 75 0.64 3.72 19.44
CA PHE A 75 0.92 2.61 20.34
C PHE A 75 1.86 3.01 21.48
N ASN A 76 3.02 3.60 21.18
CA ASN A 76 3.99 3.98 22.21
C ASN A 76 3.46 5.12 23.10
N ARG A 77 2.75 6.09 22.54
CA ARG A 77 2.10 7.15 23.30
C ARG A 77 1.04 6.59 24.26
N TRP A 78 0.23 5.63 23.82
CA TRP A 78 -0.73 4.92 24.66
C TRP A 78 -0.04 4.15 25.78
N GLN A 79 1.05 3.43 25.48
CA GLN A 79 1.83 2.70 26.51
C GLN A 79 2.40 3.62 27.58
N ARG A 80 2.75 4.87 27.23
CA ARG A 80 3.19 5.91 28.18
C ARG A 80 2.04 6.62 28.92
N GLY A 81 0.78 6.26 28.63
CA GLY A 81 -0.40 6.87 29.23
C GLY A 81 -0.76 8.25 28.66
N GLU A 82 -0.16 8.66 27.53
CA GLU A 82 -0.43 9.95 26.88
C GLU A 82 -1.71 9.93 26.04
N VAL A 83 -2.26 8.74 25.77
CA VAL A 83 -3.52 8.53 25.06
C VAL A 83 -4.41 7.64 25.92
N ALA A 84 -5.64 8.07 26.17
CA ALA A 84 -6.62 7.26 26.90
C ALA A 84 -7.11 6.09 26.04
N SER A 85 -7.39 4.94 26.66
CA SER A 85 -7.87 3.75 25.94
C SER A 85 -9.20 3.97 25.18
N THR A 86 -10.01 4.94 25.60
CA THR A 86 -11.26 5.35 24.92
C THR A 86 -11.02 6.21 23.68
N ALA A 87 -9.81 6.74 23.50
CA ALA A 87 -9.43 7.63 22.42
C ALA A 87 -8.52 6.96 21.37
N LEU A 88 -8.33 5.63 21.45
CA LEU A 88 -7.52 4.90 20.49
C LEU A 88 -8.18 4.86 19.11
N SER A 89 -7.36 4.92 18.06
CA SER A 89 -7.78 4.66 16.70
C SER A 89 -8.43 3.29 16.57
N SER A 90 -9.30 3.16 15.57
CA SER A 90 -9.99 1.91 15.28
C SER A 90 -9.02 0.78 14.96
N GLU A 91 -7.92 1.12 14.30
CA GLU A 91 -6.86 0.22 13.86
C GLU A 91 -6.10 -0.35 15.05
N LEU A 92 -5.62 0.53 15.95
CA LEU A 92 -4.93 0.09 17.16
C LEU A 92 -5.86 -0.71 18.08
N SER A 93 -7.10 -0.24 18.27
CA SER A 93 -8.11 -0.98 19.04
C SER A 93 -8.35 -2.38 18.48
N THR A 94 -8.42 -2.51 17.14
CA THR A 94 -8.62 -3.80 16.47
C THR A 94 -7.44 -4.74 16.69
N VAL A 95 -6.21 -4.25 16.51
CA VAL A 95 -5.00 -5.07 16.72
C VAL A 95 -4.90 -5.54 18.17
N LEU A 96 -5.09 -4.64 19.15
CA LEU A 96 -5.03 -5.00 20.57
C LEU A 96 -6.09 -6.04 20.96
N LYS A 97 -7.32 -5.90 20.47
CA LYS A 97 -8.39 -6.89 20.69
C LYS A 97 -8.05 -8.25 20.09
N ARG A 98 -7.46 -8.28 18.90
CA ARG A 98 -7.02 -9.53 18.24
C ARG A 98 -5.82 -10.16 18.94
N ALA A 99 -4.88 -9.35 19.41
CA ALA A 99 -3.76 -9.80 20.21
C ALA A 99 -4.24 -10.47 21.51
N GLU A 100 -5.14 -9.81 22.25
CA GLU A 100 -5.72 -10.37 23.48
C GLU A 100 -6.52 -11.66 23.22
N TYR A 101 -7.22 -11.73 22.10
CA TYR A 101 -7.91 -12.96 21.69
C TYR A 101 -6.92 -14.11 21.52
N TRP A 102 -5.81 -13.91 20.79
CA TRP A 102 -4.82 -14.94 20.56
C TRP A 102 -4.04 -15.31 21.81
N ARG A 103 -3.68 -14.34 22.66
CA ARG A 103 -3.09 -14.59 23.97
C ARG A 103 -3.94 -15.54 24.80
N LYS A 104 -5.26 -15.32 24.86
CA LYS A 104 -6.20 -16.23 25.57
C LYS A 104 -6.27 -17.61 24.91
N ARG A 105 -6.40 -17.68 23.58
CA ARG A 105 -6.55 -18.96 22.85
C ARG A 105 -5.30 -19.83 22.89
N THR A 106 -4.14 -19.22 23.04
CA THR A 106 -2.85 -19.90 23.08
C THR A 106 -2.30 -20.05 24.50
N TYR A 107 -3.11 -19.74 25.53
CA TYR A 107 -2.69 -19.76 26.93
C TYR A 107 -1.41 -18.95 27.21
N GLY A 108 -1.23 -17.83 26.49
CA GLY A 108 -0.12 -16.90 26.64
C GLY A 108 1.11 -17.20 25.78
N ALA A 109 1.04 -18.11 24.81
CA ALA A 109 2.15 -18.34 23.88
C ALA A 109 2.30 -17.22 22.84
N PHE A 110 1.18 -16.59 22.45
CA PHE A 110 1.14 -15.30 21.76
C PHE A 110 1.01 -14.18 22.79
#